data_AF-A0A1M5WUG9-F1
#
_entry.id   AF-A0A1M5WUG9-F1
#
_cell.length_a   1.000
_cell.length_b   1.000
_cell.length_c   1.000
_cell.angle_alpha   90.00
_cell.angle_beta   90.00
_cell.angle_gamma   90.00
#
_symmetry.space_group_name_H-M   'P 1'
#
loop_
_entity.id
_entity.type
_entity.pdbx_description
1 polymer ?
#
loop_
_entity_poly.entity_id
_entity_poly.type
_entity_poly.pdbx_seq_one_letter_code
_entity_poly.pdbx_strand_id
1 'polypeptide(L)' 'MEQGYSMRNPSEIIVELIVEGLEVIGVKVGGKVLNLSEFEVEI' A
#
# COMPACT_ATOMS: atom_id res chain seq x y z
N MET A 1 -5.85 6.36 -0.18
CA MET A 1 -5.31 7.09 -1.36
C MET A 1 -5.28 6.13 -2.53
N GLU A 2 -5.66 6.59 -3.72
CA GLU A 2 -5.68 5.76 -4.92
C GLU A 2 -4.61 6.23 -5.92
N GLN A 3 -3.98 5.29 -6.62
CA GLN A 3 -2.90 5.56 -7.57
C GLN A 3 -2.94 4.56 -8.75
N GLY A 4 -2.18 4.84 -9.81
CA GLY A 4 -1.85 3.85 -10.85
C GLY A 4 -2.89 3.70 -11.97
N TYR A 5 -3.98 4.48 -11.91
CA TYR A 5 -5.03 4.49 -12.95
C TYR A 5 -4.49 4.71 -14.36
N SER A 6 -3.63 5.72 -14.57
CA SER A 6 -3.03 6.00 -15.88
C SER A 6 -2.11 4.89 -16.40
N MET A 7 -1.63 4.02 -15.51
CA MET A 7 -0.80 2.86 -15.84
C MET A 7 -1.61 1.57 -15.97
N ARG A 8 -2.94 1.65 -15.95
CA ARG A 8 -3.88 0.50 -15.93
C ARG A 8 -3.62 -0.50 -14.80
N ASN A 9 -2.97 -0.04 -13.73
CA ASN A 9 -2.71 -0.81 -12.52
C ASN A 9 -3.21 -0.01 -11.32
N PRO A 10 -4.54 0.15 -11.18
CA PRO A 10 -5.09 0.85 -10.04
C PRO A 10 -4.69 0.15 -8.74
N SER A 11 -4.29 0.94 -7.75
CA SER A 11 -3.86 0.44 -6.44
C SER A 11 -4.35 1.37 -5.34
N GLU A 12 -4.64 0.78 -4.19
CA GLU A 12 -5.09 1.47 -2.99
C GLU A 12 -4.00 1.43 -1.92
N ILE A 13 -3.63 2.61 -1.41
CA ILE A 13 -2.73 2.78 -0.27
C ILE A 13 -3.57 3.30 0.90
N ILE A 14 -3.54 2.58 2.02
CA ILE A 14 -4.19 2.96 3.27
C ILE A 14 -3.15 3.68 4.12
N VAL A 15 -3.44 4.92 4.53
CA VAL A 15 -2.52 5.75 5.30
C VAL A 15 -3.21 6.25 6.55
N GLU A 16 -2.53 6.16 7.68
CA GLU A 16 -2.95 6.72 8.96
C GLU A 16 -1.84 7.64 9.49
N LEU A 17 -2.20 8.89 9.80
CA LEU A 17 -1.30 9.84 10.45
C LEU A 17 -1.49 9.77 11.95
N ILE A 18 -0.40 9.67 12.68
CA ILE A 18 -0.38 9.76 14.13
C ILE A 18 0.05 11.19 14.46
N VAL A 19 -0.84 11.95 15.09
CA VAL A 19 -0.65 13.37 15.40
C VAL A 19 -0.74 13.57 16.90
N GLU A 20 0.22 14.31 17.46
CA GLU A 20 0.19 14.79 18.84
C GLU A 20 0.07 16.32 18.83
N GLY A 21 -1.09 16.83 19.21
CA GLY A 21 -1.40 18.25 19.09
C GLY A 21 -1.44 18.72 17.63
N LEU A 22 -0.44 19.52 17.23
CA LEU A 22 -0.26 20.02 15.87
C LEU A 22 0.93 19.37 15.14
N GLU A 23 1.63 18.44 15.80
CA GLU A 23 2.80 17.77 15.24
C GLU A 23 2.46 16.36 14.76
N VAL A 24 2.90 16.04 13.53
CA VAL A 24 2.82 14.67 13.01
C VAL A 24 3.99 13.88 13.58
N ILE A 25 3.70 12.92 14.44
CA ILE A 25 4.71 12.10 15.13
C ILE A 25 4.92 10.74 14.48
N GLY A 26 4.03 10.35 13.56
CA GLY A 26 4.16 9.07 12.88
C GLY A 26 3.23 8.92 11.69
N VAL A 27 3.59 7.97 10.83
CA VAL A 27 2.79 7.57 9.69
C VAL A 27 2.77 6.05 9.63
N LYS A 28 1.57 5.47 9.51
CA LYS A 28 1.40 4.07 9.15
C LYS A 28 0.93 4.00 7.70
N VAL A 29 1.55 3.10 6.94
CA VAL A 29 1.18 2.84 5.55
C VAL A 29 0.89 1.36 5.41
N GLY A 30 -0.25 1.05 4.81
CA GLY A 30 -0.68 -0.31 4.51
C GLY A 30 -1.34 -0.41 3.14
N GLY A 31 -1.69 -1.62 2.76
CA GLY A 31 -2.36 -1.91 1.50
C GLY A 31 -2.95 -3.32 1.52
N LYS A 32 -3.84 -3.58 0.57
CA LYS A 32 -4.38 -4.93 0.33
C LYS A 32 -3.50 -5.62 -0.70
N VAL A 33 -3.24 -6.91 -0.48
CA VAL A 33 -2.41 -7.71 -1.38
C VAL A 33 -3.23 -8.92 -1.84
N LEU A 34 -3.05 -9.30 -3.09
CA LEU A 34 -3.64 -10.50 -3.69
C LEU A 34 -2.51 -11.29 -4.35
N ASN A 35 -2.36 -12.57 -3.96
CA ASN A 35 -1.47 -13.48 -4.67
C ASN A 35 -2.12 -13.82 -6.03
N LEU A 36 -1.43 -13.49 -7.12
CA LEU A 36 -1.95 -13.69 -8.47
C LEU A 36 -1.62 -15.08 -9.03
N SER A 37 -0.42 -15.58 -8.71
CA SER A 37 0.07 -16.86 -9.19
C SER A 37 1.24 -17.33 -8.34
N GLU A 38 1.43 -18.63 -8.29
CA GLU A 38 2.55 -19.29 -7.65
C GLU A 38 3.20 -20.21 -8.70
N PHE A 39 4.52 -20.33 -8.66
CA PHE A 39 5.25 -21.28 -9.49
C PHE A 39 6.45 -21.83 -8.73
N GLU A 40 6.75 -23.12 -8.94
CA GLU A 40 7.88 -23.80 -8.35
C GLU A 40 9.09 -23.74 -9.28
N VAL A 41 10.28 -23.58 -8.70
CA VAL A 41 11.56 -23.59 -9.42
C VAL A 41 12.41 -24.73 -8.87
N GLU A 42 12.67 -25.72 -9.70
CA GLU A 42 13.65 -26.79 -9.40
C GLU A 42 15.06 -26.31 -9.75
N ILE A 43 16.04 -26.60 -8.87
CA ILE A 43 17.47 -26.26 -9.02
C ILE A 43 18.23 -27.48 -9.52
#